data_AF-A0A1Q5LBV6-F1
#
_entry.id   AF-A0A1Q5LBV6-F1
#
_cell.length_a   1.000
_cell.length_b   1.000
_cell.length_c   1.000
_cell.angle_alpha   90.00
_cell.angle_beta   90.00
_cell.angle_gamma   90.00
#
_symmetry.space_group_name_H-M   'P 1'
#
loop_
_entity.id
_entity.type
_entity.pdbx_description
1 polymer ?
#
loop_
_entity_poly.entity_id
_entity_poly.type
_entity_poly.pdbx_seq_one_letter_code
_entity_poly.pdbx_strand_id
1 'polypeptide(L)'
;GKSWDGTVANGVAATGVEGLKTIVPIGAISSWYDYYFAKGAPLYDSGPDWLSHYVNSPDARARCGHVQQRLVDGAPRTGDWTPLWEERDYVKDAHKVKASVFVVHGQQDLNVRAKHFGQWWDALAEHGVERRIWLSQTGHVDPFDFRRADWVRTLHRWFDHYLLGYDNGVDREPMADIERAPDQWSTDRVWPPRATATTTLRPGTGAAPGVGTLGLAPARPGATETFTDDPELDELDWAAHADASTPAKAGFLSRPLTRDLRLSGSSTVTVTATPTTTSAHLTAVLVDLGPDTIRDYGAAGEGITTLVERTCWGASTTGDSACFKETRAKTADVGFTVFSRGWADLGNWADAHQGRPLTPGKAHTITLDLAATDHVVPAGHRLALIIGGTDQYLIDPPATRPTLTLDLTRTSARLPLVGGAPAFLRATSGTVHRAAPRTVPPAGVTAPRPAQPIPGGSTR
;
A
#
# COMPACT_ATOMS: atom_id res chain seq x y z
N GLY A 1 11.64 9.92 11.83
CA GLY A 1 10.36 10.42 12.35
C GLY A 1 9.22 9.84 11.53
N LYS A 2 7.97 9.97 12.01
CA LYS A 2 6.78 9.40 11.37
C LYS A 2 6.11 10.39 10.43
N SER A 3 5.51 9.89 9.34
CA SER A 3 4.64 10.67 8.45
C SER A 3 5.41 11.85 7.85
N TRP A 4 4.90 13.08 8.00
CA TRP A 4 5.56 14.31 7.58
C TRP A 4 7.03 14.40 7.98
N ASP A 5 7.41 14.02 9.21
CA ASP A 5 8.81 14.04 9.65
C ASP A 5 9.68 13.03 8.90
N GLY A 6 9.10 11.86 8.57
CA GLY A 6 9.74 10.86 7.73
C GLY A 6 9.87 11.32 6.27
N THR A 7 8.84 11.99 5.76
CA THR A 7 8.82 12.59 4.42
C THR A 7 9.91 13.65 4.27
N VAL A 8 10.08 14.52 5.27
CA VAL A 8 11.17 15.50 5.28
C VAL A 8 12.53 14.79 5.29
N ALA A 9 12.69 13.71 6.05
CA ALA A 9 13.93 12.94 6.06
C ALA A 9 14.27 12.36 4.68
N ASN A 10 13.27 11.78 3.97
CA ASN A 10 13.44 11.33 2.59
C ASN A 10 13.86 12.48 1.66
N GLY A 11 13.16 13.61 1.73
CA GLY A 11 13.45 14.78 0.90
C GLY A 11 14.86 15.33 1.13
N VAL A 12 15.32 15.45 2.38
CA VAL A 12 16.68 15.90 2.70
C VAL A 12 17.71 14.88 2.21
N ALA A 13 17.47 13.58 2.38
CA ALA A 13 18.37 12.55 1.85
C ALA A 13 18.53 12.61 0.34
N ALA A 14 17.43 12.85 -0.39
CA ALA A 14 17.42 13.00 -1.84
C ALA A 14 18.21 14.22 -2.36
N THR A 15 18.55 15.18 -1.50
CA THR A 15 19.46 16.29 -1.89
C THR A 15 20.93 15.85 -2.00
N GLY A 16 21.30 14.73 -1.38
CA GLY A 16 22.70 14.29 -1.28
C GLY A 16 23.60 15.20 -0.43
N VAL A 17 22.98 16.02 0.45
CA VAL A 17 23.65 16.99 1.31
C VAL A 17 24.77 16.35 2.12
N GLU A 18 25.88 17.08 2.24
CA GLU A 18 27.01 16.66 3.06
C GLU A 18 26.63 16.63 4.54
N GLY A 19 27.19 15.66 5.28
CA GLY A 19 26.98 15.53 6.71
C GLY A 19 25.79 14.66 7.12
N LEU A 20 24.80 14.43 6.25
CA LEU A 20 23.71 13.48 6.55
C LEU A 20 24.23 12.03 6.47
N LYS A 21 24.30 11.34 7.62
CA LYS A 21 24.85 9.97 7.71
C LYS A 21 23.80 8.87 7.60
N THR A 22 22.63 9.10 8.17
CA THR A 22 21.55 8.11 8.17
C THR A 22 20.18 8.78 8.32
N ILE A 23 19.13 8.15 7.81
CA ILE A 23 17.73 8.52 8.06
C ILE A 23 16.91 7.31 8.49
N VAL A 24 15.86 7.58 9.29
CA VAL A 24 14.90 6.57 9.75
C VAL A 24 13.47 7.04 9.44
N PRO A 25 13.04 6.93 8.16
CA PRO A 25 11.69 7.31 7.75
C PRO A 25 10.66 6.25 8.20
N ILE A 26 9.66 6.68 8.96
CA ILE A 26 8.55 5.83 9.44
C ILE A 26 7.27 6.27 8.72
N GLY A 27 6.60 5.39 7.97
CA GLY A 27 5.34 5.76 7.31
C GLY A 27 5.47 6.99 6.42
N ALA A 28 6.51 7.07 5.59
CA ALA A 28 6.97 8.31 4.95
C ALA A 28 6.59 8.40 3.46
N ILE A 29 6.29 9.60 2.99
CA ILE A 29 6.01 9.89 1.58
C ILE A 29 7.35 9.96 0.82
N SER A 30 7.37 9.38 -0.38
CA SER A 30 8.50 9.46 -1.33
C SER A 30 8.19 10.28 -2.59
N SER A 31 6.91 10.47 -2.89
CA SER A 31 6.40 11.30 -3.99
C SER A 31 5.11 11.95 -3.53
N TRP A 32 5.04 13.29 -3.54
CA TRP A 32 3.83 13.99 -3.13
C TRP A 32 2.68 13.81 -4.11
N TYR A 33 2.97 13.55 -5.39
CA TYR A 33 1.94 13.18 -6.36
C TYR A 33 1.23 11.91 -5.90
N ASP A 34 1.99 10.86 -5.56
CA ASP A 34 1.41 9.58 -5.16
C ASP A 34 0.62 9.64 -3.85
N TYR A 35 0.82 10.68 -3.04
CA TYR A 35 0.05 10.92 -1.83
C TYR A 35 -1.36 11.45 -2.13
N TYR A 36 -1.53 12.20 -3.22
CA TYR A 36 -2.80 12.84 -3.60
C TYR A 36 -3.45 12.25 -4.85
N PHE A 37 -2.67 11.60 -5.72
CA PHE A 37 -3.11 11.05 -6.99
C PHE A 37 -2.50 9.66 -7.22
N ALA A 38 -3.15 8.85 -8.04
CA ALA A 38 -2.64 7.57 -8.52
C ALA A 38 -2.93 7.47 -10.02
N LYS A 39 -1.93 7.76 -10.86
CA LYS A 39 -2.04 7.77 -12.33
C LYS A 39 -3.32 8.47 -12.82
N GLY A 40 -3.45 9.74 -12.48
CA GLY A 40 -4.62 10.57 -12.81
C GLY A 40 -5.78 10.45 -11.83
N ALA A 41 -5.96 9.31 -11.15
CA ALA A 41 -7.06 9.16 -10.20
C ALA A 41 -6.81 10.00 -8.93
N PRO A 42 -7.71 10.92 -8.55
CA PRO A 42 -7.61 11.67 -7.30
C PRO A 42 -7.90 10.78 -6.08
N LEU A 43 -7.10 10.92 -5.02
CA LEU A 43 -7.31 10.27 -3.72
C LEU A 43 -7.76 11.28 -2.65
N TYR A 44 -8.73 10.90 -1.82
CA TYR A 44 -9.13 11.62 -0.60
C TYR A 44 -9.36 13.14 -0.76
N ASP A 45 -10.31 13.59 -1.60
CA ASP A 45 -10.48 15.03 -1.86
C ASP A 45 -9.14 15.71 -2.25
N SER A 46 -8.49 15.11 -3.25
CA SER A 46 -7.07 15.27 -3.60
C SER A 46 -6.51 16.70 -3.56
N GLY A 47 -5.25 16.84 -3.13
CA GLY A 47 -4.37 17.99 -3.37
C GLY A 47 -3.83 18.71 -2.12
N PRO A 48 -2.83 19.59 -2.31
CA PRO A 48 -1.95 20.04 -1.23
C PRO A 48 -2.50 21.20 -0.38
N ASP A 49 -3.61 21.80 -0.79
CA ASP A 49 -4.13 23.06 -0.28
C ASP A 49 -4.54 22.97 1.19
N TRP A 50 -5.31 21.97 1.56
CA TRP A 50 -5.75 21.78 2.94
C TRP A 50 -4.58 21.57 3.89
N LEU A 51 -3.64 20.68 3.53
CA LEU A 51 -2.51 20.35 4.38
C LEU A 51 -1.56 21.53 4.52
N SER A 52 -1.29 22.24 3.42
CA SER A 52 -0.56 23.51 3.44
C SER A 52 -1.26 24.55 4.34
N HIS A 53 -2.58 24.66 4.28
CA HIS A 53 -3.32 25.59 5.13
C HIS A 53 -3.29 25.19 6.61
N TYR A 54 -3.31 23.89 6.92
CA TYR A 54 -3.32 23.36 8.28
C TYR A 54 -1.98 23.59 9.00
N VAL A 55 -0.86 23.25 8.36
CA VAL A 55 0.47 23.29 9.01
C VAL A 55 1.03 24.70 9.16
N ASN A 56 0.43 25.69 8.51
CA ASN A 56 0.89 27.08 8.54
C ASN A 56 0.10 27.92 9.55
N SER A 57 0.81 28.72 10.34
CA SER A 57 0.20 29.69 11.26
C SER A 57 -0.60 30.75 10.49
N PRO A 58 -1.63 31.38 11.09
CA PRO A 58 -2.39 32.45 10.44
C PRO A 58 -1.51 33.53 9.79
N ASP A 59 -0.46 33.94 10.50
CA ASP A 59 0.53 34.91 10.03
C ASP A 59 1.32 34.42 8.81
N ALA A 60 1.74 33.16 8.79
CA ALA A 60 2.43 32.57 7.66
C ALA A 60 1.51 32.51 6.43
N ARG A 61 0.23 32.14 6.62
CA ARG A 61 -0.76 32.13 5.54
C ARG A 61 -0.98 33.52 4.95
N ALA A 62 -1.08 34.54 5.80
CA ALA A 62 -1.25 35.92 5.35
C ALA A 62 -0.03 36.43 4.56
N ARG A 63 1.19 36.15 5.02
CA ARG A 63 2.43 36.59 4.34
C ARG A 63 2.77 35.78 3.08
N CYS A 64 2.46 34.48 3.09
CA CYS A 64 2.85 33.53 2.05
C CYS A 64 1.66 33.05 1.21
N GLY A 65 0.54 33.78 1.17
CA GLY A 65 -0.66 33.38 0.43
C GLY A 65 -0.39 33.10 -1.05
N HIS A 66 0.53 33.84 -1.68
CA HIS A 66 0.97 33.58 -3.06
C HIS A 66 1.64 32.22 -3.25
N VAL A 67 2.33 31.68 -2.22
CA VAL A 67 2.89 30.33 -2.26
C VAL A 67 1.77 29.30 -2.21
N GLN A 68 0.76 29.51 -1.35
CA GLN A 68 -0.41 28.63 -1.28
C GLN A 68 -1.17 28.60 -2.60
N GLN A 69 -1.35 29.76 -3.23
CA GLN A 69 -2.00 29.83 -4.54
C GLN A 69 -1.22 29.05 -5.60
N ARG A 70 0.12 29.14 -5.61
CA ARG A 70 0.96 28.31 -6.52
C ARG A 70 0.80 26.80 -6.27
N LEU A 71 0.63 26.38 -5.00
CA LEU A 71 0.36 24.97 -4.69
C LEU A 71 -0.99 24.53 -5.24
N VAL A 72 -2.02 25.36 -5.10
CA VAL A 72 -3.37 25.11 -5.64
C VAL A 72 -3.32 25.04 -7.17
N ASP A 73 -2.77 26.06 -7.81
CA ASP A 73 -2.75 26.17 -9.28
C ASP A 73 -1.88 25.06 -9.92
N GLY A 74 -0.82 24.64 -9.24
CA GLY A 74 0.08 23.58 -9.70
C GLY A 74 -0.45 22.16 -9.46
N ALA A 75 -1.56 21.99 -8.74
CA ALA A 75 -2.14 20.70 -8.38
C ALA A 75 -3.56 20.56 -8.95
N PRO A 76 -3.72 20.50 -10.28
CA PRO A 76 -5.05 20.40 -10.88
C PRO A 76 -5.75 19.12 -10.42
N ARG A 77 -7.05 19.23 -10.11
CA ARG A 77 -7.88 18.08 -9.68
C ARG A 77 -8.09 17.03 -10.78
N THR A 78 -7.63 17.30 -12.00
CA THR A 78 -7.55 16.31 -13.09
C THR A 78 -6.51 15.22 -12.82
N GLY A 79 -5.62 15.43 -11.85
CA GLY A 79 -4.53 14.50 -11.55
C GLY A 79 -3.43 14.48 -12.59
N ASP A 80 -3.38 15.47 -13.47
CA ASP A 80 -2.28 15.63 -14.42
C ASP A 80 -0.97 15.92 -13.68
N TRP A 81 0.13 15.38 -14.22
CA TRP A 81 1.46 15.63 -13.71
C TRP A 81 1.92 17.04 -14.13
N THR A 82 2.49 17.78 -13.18
CA THR A 82 2.89 19.17 -13.37
C THR A 82 4.30 19.36 -12.81
N PRO A 83 4.98 20.49 -13.13
CA PRO A 83 6.25 20.82 -12.49
C PRO A 83 6.18 20.85 -10.94
N LEU A 84 5.01 21.15 -10.36
CA LEU A 84 4.83 21.11 -8.90
C LEU A 84 5.12 19.72 -8.33
N TRP A 85 4.60 18.69 -9.01
CA TRP A 85 4.75 17.29 -8.63
C TRP A 85 6.17 16.79 -8.89
N GLU A 86 6.74 17.17 -10.04
CA GLU A 86 8.11 16.86 -10.40
C GLU A 86 9.10 17.36 -9.33
N GLU A 87 8.97 18.60 -8.86
CA GLU A 87 9.82 19.16 -7.79
C GLU A 87 9.70 18.44 -6.44
N ARG A 88 8.65 17.63 -6.26
CA ARG A 88 8.27 16.98 -4.99
C ARG A 88 8.25 15.45 -5.12
N ASP A 89 8.90 14.93 -6.15
CA ASP A 89 9.21 13.52 -6.28
C ASP A 89 10.65 13.27 -5.84
N TYR A 90 10.83 12.53 -4.75
CA TYR A 90 12.15 12.20 -4.22
C TYR A 90 12.73 10.96 -4.89
N VAL A 91 11.88 10.11 -5.48
CA VAL A 91 12.27 8.82 -6.08
C VAL A 91 13.26 9.05 -7.22
N LYS A 92 13.01 10.03 -8.08
CA LYS A 92 13.92 10.41 -9.18
C LYS A 92 15.33 10.81 -8.72
N ASP A 93 15.45 11.26 -7.47
CA ASP A 93 16.68 11.76 -6.88
C ASP A 93 17.35 10.74 -5.94
N ALA A 94 16.86 9.49 -5.91
CA ALA A 94 17.45 8.41 -5.11
C ALA A 94 18.95 8.20 -5.39
N HIS A 95 19.40 8.46 -6.63
CA HIS A 95 20.81 8.38 -7.02
C HIS A 95 21.74 9.36 -6.29
N LYS A 96 21.19 10.40 -5.65
CA LYS A 96 21.96 11.39 -4.85
C LYS A 96 22.12 10.95 -3.40
N VAL A 97 21.34 9.96 -2.95
CA VAL A 97 21.32 9.54 -1.53
C VAL A 97 22.65 8.90 -1.17
N LYS A 98 23.31 9.44 -0.14
CA LYS A 98 24.56 8.91 0.43
C LYS A 98 24.39 8.34 1.83
N ALA A 99 23.31 8.71 2.52
CA ALA A 99 23.00 8.28 3.88
C ALA A 99 22.46 6.85 3.87
N SER A 100 22.73 6.07 4.93
CA SER A 100 22.02 4.81 5.13
C SER A 100 20.54 5.06 5.45
N VAL A 101 19.66 4.12 5.08
CA VAL A 101 18.21 4.30 5.22
C VAL A 101 17.58 3.14 5.97
N PHE A 102 17.00 3.41 7.15
CA PHE A 102 16.21 2.42 7.88
C PHE A 102 14.72 2.75 7.75
N VAL A 103 14.05 2.08 6.81
CA VAL A 103 12.62 2.23 6.54
C VAL A 103 11.79 1.49 7.59
N VAL A 104 10.73 2.11 8.09
CA VAL A 104 9.69 1.44 8.86
C VAL A 104 8.33 1.76 8.27
N HIS A 105 7.50 0.76 8.00
CA HIS A 105 6.19 1.00 7.39
C HIS A 105 5.13 -0.01 7.81
N GLY A 106 3.91 0.46 8.02
CA GLY A 106 2.75 -0.41 8.17
C GLY A 106 2.27 -0.90 6.81
N GLN A 107 2.20 -2.21 6.60
CA GLN A 107 1.73 -2.78 5.34
C GLN A 107 0.23 -2.49 5.08
N GLN A 108 -0.51 -2.14 6.13
CA GLN A 108 -1.91 -1.72 6.05
C GLN A 108 -2.11 -0.23 6.33
N ASP A 109 -1.04 0.56 6.21
CA ASP A 109 -1.12 2.02 6.24
C ASP A 109 -1.85 2.51 4.99
N LEU A 110 -3.09 2.99 5.18
CA LEU A 110 -3.92 3.55 4.12
C LEU A 110 -3.79 5.08 4.01
N ASN A 111 -3.13 5.72 4.98
CA ASN A 111 -2.82 7.14 4.92
C ASN A 111 -1.59 7.38 4.03
N VAL A 112 -0.40 6.97 4.51
CA VAL A 112 0.82 6.99 3.71
C VAL A 112 1.01 5.60 3.13
N ARG A 113 0.35 5.36 1.99
CA ARG A 113 0.24 4.03 1.39
C ARG A 113 1.59 3.40 1.06
N ALA A 114 1.63 2.08 1.13
CA ALA A 114 2.82 1.26 0.92
C ALA A 114 3.51 1.44 -0.44
N LYS A 115 2.84 2.05 -1.44
CA LYS A 115 3.47 2.51 -2.68
C LYS A 115 4.71 3.37 -2.38
N HIS A 116 4.64 4.27 -1.39
CA HIS A 116 5.72 5.19 -1.09
C HIS A 116 7.01 4.50 -0.65
N PHE A 117 6.93 3.55 0.29
CA PHE A 117 8.13 2.81 0.69
C PHE A 117 8.59 1.86 -0.41
N GLY A 118 7.66 1.24 -1.17
CA GLY A 118 8.00 0.30 -2.23
C GLY A 118 8.88 0.93 -3.32
N GLN A 119 8.41 2.03 -3.91
CA GLN A 119 9.15 2.72 -4.97
C GLN A 119 10.45 3.35 -4.47
N TRP A 120 10.46 3.84 -3.23
CA TRP A 120 11.66 4.38 -2.61
C TRP A 120 12.70 3.28 -2.36
N TRP A 121 12.26 2.14 -1.82
CA TRP A 121 13.11 1.00 -1.58
C TRP A 121 13.77 0.48 -2.86
N ASP A 122 12.99 0.36 -3.93
CA ASP A 122 13.47 -0.11 -5.23
C ASP A 122 14.45 0.90 -5.84
N ALA A 123 14.18 2.21 -5.77
CA ALA A 123 15.11 3.23 -6.27
C ALA A 123 16.42 3.29 -5.46
N LEU A 124 16.35 3.18 -4.13
CA LEU A 124 17.54 3.06 -3.28
C LEU A 124 18.34 1.78 -3.59
N ALA A 125 17.65 0.69 -3.97
CA ALA A 125 18.25 -0.56 -4.41
C ALA A 125 19.11 -0.42 -5.63
N GLU A 126 18.57 0.22 -6.65
CA GLU A 126 19.24 0.44 -7.92
C GLU A 126 20.56 1.21 -7.76
N HIS A 127 20.62 2.13 -6.79
CA HIS A 127 21.79 2.95 -6.51
C HIS A 127 22.70 2.43 -5.40
N GLY A 128 22.46 1.21 -4.92
CA GLY A 128 23.33 0.56 -3.94
C GLY A 128 23.33 1.22 -2.56
N VAL A 129 22.28 1.97 -2.22
CA VAL A 129 22.17 2.62 -0.91
C VAL A 129 21.99 1.56 0.17
N GLU A 130 22.82 1.65 1.22
CA GLU A 130 22.71 0.79 2.39
C GLU A 130 21.39 1.00 3.11
N ARG A 131 20.64 -0.08 3.33
CA ARG A 131 19.27 0.02 3.84
C ARG A 131 18.80 -1.19 4.63
N ARG A 132 17.89 -0.93 5.55
CA ARG A 132 17.17 -1.89 6.41
C ARG A 132 15.68 -1.57 6.39
N ILE A 133 14.81 -2.56 6.59
CA ILE A 133 13.35 -2.35 6.61
C ILE A 133 12.64 -3.11 7.73
N TRP A 134 11.69 -2.46 8.40
CA TRP A 134 10.70 -3.09 9.28
C TRP A 134 9.30 -2.94 8.67
N LEU A 135 8.59 -4.06 8.50
CA LEU A 135 7.23 -4.09 7.97
C LEU A 135 6.27 -4.66 9.02
N SER A 136 5.37 -3.82 9.55
CA SER A 136 4.31 -4.24 10.47
C SER A 136 2.99 -4.51 9.72
N GLN A 137 2.01 -5.10 10.38
CA GLN A 137 0.62 -5.21 9.90
C GLN A 137 -0.27 -4.07 10.42
N THR A 138 0.30 -3.06 11.09
CA THR A 138 -0.46 -1.89 11.55
C THR A 138 -0.87 -1.00 10.38
N GLY A 139 -1.80 -0.08 10.66
CA GLY A 139 -1.99 1.11 9.83
C GLY A 139 -0.87 2.13 10.06
N HIS A 140 -1.21 3.42 10.18
CA HIS A 140 -0.27 4.53 10.28
C HIS A 140 0.34 4.74 11.69
N VAL A 141 0.98 3.71 12.23
CA VAL A 141 1.44 3.61 13.64
C VAL A 141 2.97 3.69 13.77
N ASP A 142 3.44 4.30 14.87
CA ASP A 142 4.87 4.34 15.20
C ASP A 142 5.37 2.99 15.78
N PRO A 143 6.55 2.47 15.40
CA PRO A 143 7.15 1.25 15.98
C PRO A 143 7.35 1.29 17.50
N PHE A 144 7.41 2.47 18.11
CA PHE A 144 7.39 2.60 19.56
C PHE A 144 6.11 2.06 20.20
N ASP A 145 4.99 2.00 19.46
CA ASP A 145 3.70 1.52 19.97
C ASP A 145 3.39 0.06 19.61
N PHE A 146 4.09 -0.55 18.65
CA PHE A 146 3.88 -1.96 18.30
C PHE A 146 5.07 -2.88 18.58
N ARG A 147 6.29 -2.34 18.79
CA ARG A 147 7.49 -3.14 19.06
C ARG A 147 8.53 -2.40 19.91
N ARG A 148 8.07 -1.68 20.94
CA ARG A 148 8.83 -0.68 21.73
C ARG A 148 10.25 -1.09 22.12
N ALA A 149 10.40 -2.22 22.80
CA ALA A 149 11.68 -2.63 23.37
C ALA A 149 12.73 -2.90 22.29
N ASP A 150 12.36 -3.63 21.24
CA ASP A 150 13.24 -3.89 20.12
C ASP A 150 13.48 -2.63 19.30
N TRP A 151 12.47 -1.77 19.16
CA TRP A 151 12.59 -0.51 18.45
C TRP A 151 13.67 0.39 19.08
N VAL A 152 13.56 0.66 20.38
CA VAL A 152 14.54 1.49 21.10
C VAL A 152 15.95 0.89 21.02
N ARG A 153 16.07 -0.42 21.25
CA ARG A 153 17.36 -1.13 21.19
C ARG A 153 18.00 -1.04 19.79
N THR A 154 17.20 -1.24 18.74
CA THR A 154 17.67 -1.21 17.36
C THR A 154 18.04 0.20 16.94
N LEU A 155 17.20 1.18 17.30
CA LEU A 155 17.42 2.59 16.96
C LEU A 155 18.69 3.15 17.62
N HIS A 156 18.94 2.81 18.89
CA HIS A 156 20.18 3.16 19.58
C HIS A 156 21.40 2.59 18.85
N ARG A 157 21.40 1.28 18.57
CA ARG A 157 22.52 0.63 17.87
C ARG A 157 22.73 1.21 16.47
N TRP A 158 21.66 1.48 15.75
CA TRP A 158 21.69 2.09 14.42
C TRP A 158 22.39 3.46 14.47
N PHE A 159 21.95 4.37 15.35
CA PHE A 159 22.56 5.69 15.47
C PHE A 159 23.98 5.64 16.05
N ASP A 160 24.25 4.80 17.04
CA ASP A 160 25.60 4.58 17.59
C ASP A 160 26.59 4.18 16.48
N HIS A 161 26.16 3.37 15.53
CA HIS A 161 26.98 2.98 14.39
C HIS A 161 27.21 4.15 13.42
N TYR A 162 26.16 4.72 12.83
CA TYR A 162 26.33 5.71 11.75
C TYR A 162 26.71 7.12 12.22
N LEU A 163 26.42 7.50 13.47
CA LEU A 163 26.69 8.84 13.99
C LEU A 163 27.93 8.88 14.89
N LEU A 164 28.19 7.81 15.64
CA LEU A 164 29.31 7.76 16.59
C LEU A 164 30.44 6.82 16.16
N GLY A 165 30.24 6.01 15.11
CA GLY A 165 31.25 5.11 14.57
C GLY A 165 31.48 3.83 15.39
N TYR A 166 30.52 3.44 16.25
CA TYR A 166 30.65 2.21 17.02
C TYR A 166 30.48 0.97 16.14
N ASP A 167 31.42 0.03 16.23
CA ASP A 167 31.30 -1.30 15.62
C ASP A 167 30.46 -2.22 16.52
N ASN A 168 29.14 -2.06 16.44
CA ASN A 168 28.17 -2.85 17.19
C ASN A 168 27.42 -3.90 16.32
N GLY A 169 27.82 -4.03 15.06
CA GLY A 169 27.33 -5.02 14.09
C GLY A 169 25.92 -4.83 13.55
N VAL A 170 25.27 -3.69 13.79
CA VAL A 170 23.91 -3.42 13.30
C VAL A 170 23.81 -3.39 11.75
N ASP A 171 24.90 -3.03 11.08
CA ASP A 171 25.11 -3.00 9.63
C ASP A 171 25.22 -4.40 9.00
N ARG A 172 25.39 -5.45 9.82
CA ARG A 172 25.57 -6.84 9.38
C ARG A 172 24.40 -7.75 9.73
N GLU A 173 23.34 -7.19 10.32
CA GLU A 173 22.13 -7.92 10.68
C GLU A 173 21.24 -8.21 9.46
N PRO A 174 20.27 -9.13 9.59
CA PRO A 174 19.26 -9.32 8.55
C PRO A 174 18.60 -8.01 8.13
N MET A 175 18.43 -7.84 6.82
CA MET A 175 17.92 -6.61 6.20
C MET A 175 16.47 -6.29 6.57
N ALA A 176 15.64 -7.30 6.83
CA ALA A 176 14.22 -7.09 7.03
C ALA A 176 13.66 -7.81 8.25
N ASP A 177 12.87 -7.08 9.04
CA ASP A 177 11.97 -7.65 10.04
C ASP A 177 10.53 -7.48 9.54
N ILE A 178 9.75 -8.56 9.52
CA ILE A 178 8.41 -8.58 8.92
C ILE A 178 7.44 -9.24 9.89
N GLU A 179 6.39 -8.52 10.25
CA GLU A 179 5.28 -9.03 11.05
C GLU A 179 4.40 -9.96 10.19
N ARG A 180 4.22 -11.20 10.65
CA ARG A 180 3.46 -12.26 9.95
C ARG A 180 2.04 -12.42 10.49
N ALA A 181 1.89 -12.18 11.77
CA ALA A 181 0.64 -12.15 12.52
C ALA A 181 0.83 -11.19 13.70
N PRO A 182 -0.21 -10.76 14.41
CA PRO A 182 -0.09 -9.83 15.54
C PRO A 182 1.01 -10.24 16.53
N ASP A 183 2.02 -9.37 16.67
CA ASP A 183 3.19 -9.54 17.54
C ASP A 183 4.10 -10.74 17.19
N GLN A 184 3.91 -11.38 16.03
CA GLN A 184 4.74 -12.48 15.53
C GLN A 184 5.59 -12.01 14.35
N TRP A 185 6.91 -11.97 14.56
CA TRP A 185 7.86 -11.42 13.61
C TRP A 185 8.77 -12.50 13.02
N SER A 186 9.12 -12.32 11.76
CA SER A 186 10.16 -13.08 11.06
C SER A 186 11.27 -12.15 10.61
N THR A 187 12.45 -12.70 10.36
CA THR A 187 13.60 -11.95 9.84
C THR A 187 14.08 -12.55 8.54
N ASP A 188 14.36 -11.68 7.58
CA ASP A 188 14.85 -12.02 6.26
C ASP A 188 16.23 -11.39 6.04
N ARG A 189 17.18 -12.18 5.56
CA ARG A 189 18.53 -11.69 5.27
C ARG A 189 18.56 -10.61 4.20
N VAL A 190 17.65 -10.69 3.23
CA VAL A 190 17.46 -9.70 2.16
C VAL A 190 15.97 -9.58 1.84
N TRP A 191 15.53 -8.37 1.50
CA TRP A 191 14.14 -8.12 1.10
C TRP A 191 14.06 -7.36 -0.23
N PRO A 192 13.25 -7.85 -1.19
CA PRO A 192 12.59 -9.16 -1.20
C PRO A 192 13.57 -10.35 -1.13
N PRO A 193 13.14 -11.56 -0.70
CA PRO A 193 13.97 -12.76 -0.75
C PRO A 193 14.56 -13.00 -2.15
N ARG A 194 15.79 -13.51 -2.25
CA ARG A 194 16.45 -13.77 -3.55
C ARG A 194 15.68 -14.73 -4.48
N ALA A 195 14.83 -15.57 -3.90
CA ALA A 195 13.99 -16.50 -4.65
C ALA A 195 12.72 -15.85 -5.21
N THR A 196 12.45 -14.57 -4.91
CA THR A 196 11.33 -13.82 -5.48
C THR A 196 11.50 -13.68 -6.98
N ALA A 197 10.46 -14.05 -7.72
CA ALA A 197 10.42 -13.91 -9.17
C ALA A 197 9.04 -13.44 -9.62
N THR A 198 9.04 -12.49 -10.57
CA THR A 198 7.79 -12.01 -11.18
C THR A 198 7.08 -13.15 -11.88
N THR A 199 5.84 -13.41 -11.47
CA THR A 199 4.96 -14.42 -12.02
C THR A 199 3.74 -13.75 -12.63
N THR A 200 3.48 -14.02 -13.90
CA THR A 200 2.28 -13.51 -14.58
C THR A 200 1.10 -14.44 -14.34
N LEU A 201 0.17 -13.99 -13.51
CA LEU A 201 -1.16 -14.59 -13.38
C LEU A 201 -2.13 -13.92 -14.35
N ARG A 202 -3.09 -14.70 -14.83
CA ARG A 202 -4.04 -14.30 -15.86
C ARG A 202 -5.45 -14.58 -15.37
N PRO A 203 -6.32 -13.56 -15.39
CA PRO A 203 -7.75 -13.73 -15.31
C PRO A 203 -8.29 -14.68 -16.38
N GLY A 204 -9.26 -15.49 -16.03
CA GLY A 204 -10.02 -16.34 -16.94
C GLY A 204 -11.50 -16.34 -16.56
N THR A 205 -12.35 -16.80 -17.46
CA THR A 205 -13.78 -16.97 -17.17
C THR A 205 -13.99 -17.99 -16.05
N GLY A 206 -15.05 -17.82 -15.28
CA GLY A 206 -15.46 -18.78 -14.26
C GLY A 206 -16.88 -19.30 -14.50
N ALA A 207 -17.49 -19.83 -13.43
CA ALA A 207 -18.79 -20.48 -13.52
C ALA A 207 -19.97 -19.51 -13.42
N ALA A 208 -19.74 -18.28 -12.94
CA ALA A 208 -20.75 -17.24 -12.76
C ALA A 208 -20.19 -15.86 -13.18
N PRO A 209 -21.05 -14.92 -13.62
CA PRO A 209 -20.64 -13.54 -13.88
C PRO A 209 -19.96 -12.91 -12.67
N GLY A 210 -18.95 -12.08 -12.90
CA GLY A 210 -18.18 -11.41 -11.84
C GLY A 210 -17.32 -12.35 -10.98
N VAL A 211 -17.29 -13.66 -11.26
CA VAL A 211 -16.55 -14.69 -10.51
C VAL A 211 -15.74 -15.57 -11.47
N GLY A 212 -14.58 -15.06 -11.86
CA GLY A 212 -13.60 -15.70 -12.74
C GLY A 212 -12.53 -16.52 -12.02
N THR A 213 -11.60 -17.05 -12.81
CA THR A 213 -10.44 -17.81 -12.33
C THR A 213 -9.16 -17.00 -12.44
N LEU A 214 -8.19 -17.28 -11.57
CA LEU A 214 -6.85 -16.70 -11.59
C LEU A 214 -5.82 -17.84 -11.67
N GLY A 215 -5.03 -17.87 -12.74
CA GLY A 215 -4.04 -18.93 -12.96
C GLY A 215 -2.93 -18.52 -13.91
N LEU A 216 -2.12 -19.48 -14.36
CA LEU A 216 -1.01 -19.22 -15.30
C LEU A 216 -1.45 -19.30 -16.77
N ALA A 217 -2.53 -20.02 -17.05
CA ALA A 217 -3.02 -20.21 -18.40
C ALA A 217 -3.73 -18.95 -18.90
N PRO A 218 -3.55 -18.55 -20.17
CA PRO A 218 -4.30 -17.44 -20.75
C PRO A 218 -5.80 -17.77 -20.85
N ALA A 219 -6.63 -16.74 -20.81
CA ALA A 219 -8.04 -16.85 -21.11
C ALA A 219 -8.26 -17.32 -22.56
N ARG A 220 -9.42 -17.92 -22.83
CA ARG A 220 -9.82 -18.30 -24.19
C ARG A 220 -9.98 -17.05 -25.07
N PRO A 221 -9.72 -17.13 -26.38
CA PRO A 221 -10.01 -16.02 -27.29
C PRO A 221 -11.45 -15.53 -27.14
N GLY A 222 -11.63 -14.20 -27.04
CA GLY A 222 -12.95 -13.58 -26.85
C GLY A 222 -13.50 -13.64 -25.43
N ALA A 223 -12.75 -14.17 -24.45
CA ALA A 223 -13.16 -14.14 -23.04
C ALA A 223 -13.19 -12.71 -22.50
N THR A 224 -14.34 -12.34 -21.94
CA THR A 224 -14.59 -11.02 -21.34
C THR A 224 -15.21 -11.15 -19.96
N GLU A 225 -15.09 -10.09 -19.16
CA GLU A 225 -15.86 -9.89 -17.92
C GLU A 225 -16.36 -8.45 -17.88
N THR A 226 -17.47 -8.17 -17.21
CA THR A 226 -18.06 -6.83 -17.17
C THR A 226 -18.43 -6.43 -15.75
N PHE A 227 -18.20 -5.17 -15.41
CA PHE A 227 -18.76 -4.57 -14.20
C PHE A 227 -19.18 -3.12 -14.46
N THR A 228 -20.08 -2.61 -13.63
CA THR A 228 -20.52 -1.20 -13.61
C THR A 228 -20.00 -0.56 -12.34
N ASP A 229 -19.34 0.59 -12.49
CA ASP A 229 -18.82 1.34 -11.34
C ASP A 229 -19.93 1.68 -10.34
N ASP A 230 -19.67 1.47 -9.06
CA ASP A 230 -20.58 1.80 -7.98
C ASP A 230 -19.80 2.54 -6.88
N PRO A 231 -19.87 3.88 -6.84
CA PRO A 231 -19.08 4.69 -5.91
C PRO A 231 -19.57 4.59 -4.46
N GLU A 232 -20.63 3.82 -4.19
CA GLU A 232 -21.09 3.50 -2.85
C GLU A 232 -20.39 2.28 -2.24
N LEU A 233 -19.53 1.57 -3.00
CA LEU A 233 -18.83 0.35 -2.56
C LEU A 233 -17.31 0.53 -2.51
N ASP A 234 -16.65 -0.20 -1.62
CA ASP A 234 -15.19 -0.20 -1.46
C ASP A 234 -14.52 -1.57 -1.72
N GLU A 235 -13.19 -1.63 -1.58
CA GLU A 235 -12.41 -2.86 -1.70
C GLU A 235 -12.85 -3.98 -0.74
N LEU A 236 -13.43 -3.65 0.42
CA LEU A 236 -13.89 -4.62 1.41
C LEU A 236 -15.25 -5.20 1.04
N ASP A 237 -16.17 -4.39 0.52
CA ASP A 237 -17.45 -4.86 -0.02
C ASP A 237 -17.24 -5.84 -1.18
N TRP A 238 -16.30 -5.52 -2.06
CA TRP A 238 -15.94 -6.39 -3.18
C TRP A 238 -15.30 -7.70 -2.72
N ALA A 239 -14.41 -7.63 -1.72
CA ALA A 239 -13.74 -8.80 -1.15
C ALA A 239 -14.69 -9.73 -0.40
N ALA A 240 -15.65 -9.18 0.36
CA ALA A 240 -16.70 -9.93 1.05
C ALA A 240 -17.58 -10.75 0.09
N HIS A 241 -17.67 -10.29 -1.17
CA HIS A 241 -18.44 -10.95 -2.23
C HIS A 241 -17.54 -11.50 -3.35
N ALA A 242 -16.26 -11.78 -3.08
CA ALA A 242 -15.29 -12.19 -4.10
C ALA A 242 -15.71 -13.44 -4.88
N ASP A 243 -16.40 -14.38 -4.23
CA ASP A 243 -16.92 -15.62 -4.79
C ASP A 243 -18.42 -15.58 -5.16
N ALA A 244 -19.04 -14.41 -5.04
CA ALA A 244 -20.43 -14.17 -5.43
C ALA A 244 -20.52 -13.24 -6.65
N SER A 245 -21.55 -13.46 -7.46
CA SER A 245 -21.87 -12.62 -8.62
C SER A 245 -22.41 -11.29 -8.13
N THR A 246 -21.74 -10.20 -8.49
CA THR A 246 -22.20 -8.82 -8.28
C THR A 246 -21.94 -8.00 -9.54
N PRO A 247 -22.75 -6.96 -9.83
CA PRO A 247 -22.52 -6.11 -11.00
C PRO A 247 -21.36 -5.12 -10.81
N ALA A 248 -20.86 -4.95 -9.58
CA ALA A 248 -19.94 -3.87 -9.22
C ALA A 248 -18.45 -4.22 -9.34
N LYS A 249 -18.10 -5.49 -9.56
CA LYS A 249 -16.70 -5.94 -9.66
C LYS A 249 -16.49 -7.11 -10.61
N ALA A 250 -15.26 -7.28 -11.06
CA ALA A 250 -14.75 -8.51 -11.66
C ALA A 250 -13.76 -9.18 -10.70
N GLY A 251 -14.17 -10.29 -10.06
CA GLY A 251 -13.31 -11.06 -9.17
C GLY A 251 -12.68 -12.27 -9.86
N PHE A 252 -11.41 -12.57 -9.59
CA PHE A 252 -10.66 -13.68 -10.19
C PHE A 252 -9.95 -14.49 -9.11
N LEU A 253 -10.31 -15.76 -8.98
CA LEU A 253 -9.94 -16.60 -7.84
C LEU A 253 -8.96 -17.70 -8.25
N SER A 254 -7.89 -17.88 -7.48
CA SER A 254 -7.09 -19.09 -7.54
C SER A 254 -7.88 -20.32 -7.02
N ARG A 255 -7.37 -21.51 -7.30
CA ARG A 255 -7.78 -22.72 -6.55
C ARG A 255 -7.39 -22.53 -5.08
N PRO A 256 -8.11 -23.15 -4.12
CA PRO A 256 -7.67 -23.13 -2.73
C PRO A 256 -6.24 -23.69 -2.66
N LEU A 257 -5.38 -23.01 -1.91
CA LEU A 257 -3.97 -23.33 -1.87
C LEU A 257 -3.75 -24.60 -1.04
N THR A 258 -2.86 -25.47 -1.50
CA THR A 258 -2.39 -26.64 -0.73
C THR A 258 -1.13 -26.35 0.06
N ARG A 259 -0.50 -25.20 -0.17
CA ARG A 259 0.73 -24.72 0.49
C ARG A 259 0.70 -23.20 0.58
N ASP A 260 1.38 -22.66 1.57
CA ASP A 260 1.57 -21.22 1.71
C ASP A 260 2.22 -20.62 0.46
N LEU A 261 1.72 -19.46 0.05
CA LEU A 261 2.24 -18.69 -1.07
C LEU A 261 2.61 -17.28 -0.61
N ARG A 262 3.90 -16.96 -0.66
CA ARG A 262 4.41 -15.65 -0.25
C ARG A 262 4.58 -14.70 -1.45
N LEU A 263 4.01 -13.51 -1.32
CA LEU A 263 4.21 -12.35 -2.20
C LEU A 263 5.14 -11.37 -1.49
N SER A 264 6.16 -10.86 -2.17
CA SER A 264 7.17 -9.99 -1.54
C SER A 264 7.70 -8.96 -2.55
N GLY A 265 7.28 -7.70 -2.40
CA GLY A 265 7.63 -6.58 -3.29
C GLY A 265 6.42 -5.95 -3.99
N SER A 266 6.69 -5.17 -5.03
CA SER A 266 5.69 -4.43 -5.82
C SER A 266 5.02 -5.32 -6.88
N SER A 267 3.70 -5.16 -7.06
CA SER A 267 2.91 -5.87 -8.09
C SER A 267 2.41 -4.90 -9.15
N THR A 268 2.12 -5.40 -10.35
CA THR A 268 1.43 -4.60 -11.38
C THR A 268 0.28 -5.37 -11.99
N VAL A 269 -0.79 -4.65 -12.39
CA VAL A 269 -1.96 -5.24 -13.06
C VAL A 269 -2.20 -4.46 -14.35
N THR A 270 -2.01 -5.12 -15.48
CA THR A 270 -2.38 -4.58 -16.80
C THR A 270 -3.82 -4.96 -17.09
N VAL A 271 -4.66 -3.97 -17.39
CA VAL A 271 -6.07 -4.14 -17.71
C VAL A 271 -6.33 -3.57 -19.08
N THR A 272 -7.02 -4.34 -19.93
CA THR A 272 -7.63 -3.81 -21.15
C THR A 272 -9.13 -3.73 -20.97
N ALA A 273 -9.69 -2.53 -20.99
CA ALA A 273 -11.10 -2.26 -20.73
C ALA A 273 -11.73 -1.43 -21.85
N THR A 274 -12.99 -1.73 -22.17
CA THR A 274 -13.84 -0.94 -23.07
C THR A 274 -14.91 -0.23 -22.24
N PRO A 275 -14.89 1.11 -22.13
CA PRO A 275 -15.84 1.88 -21.34
C PRO A 275 -17.11 2.21 -22.13
N THR A 276 -18.23 2.38 -21.42
CA THR A 276 -19.48 2.92 -21.99
C THR A 276 -19.58 4.44 -21.94
N THR A 277 -18.67 5.12 -21.22
CA THR A 277 -18.67 6.58 -21.01
C THR A 277 -17.28 7.19 -21.30
N THR A 278 -17.15 8.50 -21.12
CA THR A 278 -15.94 9.29 -21.43
C THR A 278 -14.95 9.41 -20.27
N SER A 279 -15.27 8.88 -19.08
CA SER A 279 -14.37 8.85 -17.91
C SER A 279 -14.57 7.55 -17.14
N ALA A 280 -13.48 6.98 -16.62
CA ALA A 280 -13.54 5.78 -15.81
C ALA A 280 -12.29 5.65 -14.95
N HIS A 281 -12.49 5.42 -13.65
CA HIS A 281 -11.41 4.99 -12.77
C HIS A 281 -11.37 3.46 -12.70
N LEU A 282 -10.18 2.94 -12.45
CA LEU A 282 -9.93 1.52 -12.24
C LEU A 282 -9.23 1.33 -10.91
N THR A 283 -9.71 0.33 -10.18
CA THR A 283 -9.07 -0.19 -8.97
C THR A 283 -8.68 -1.64 -9.21
N ALA A 284 -7.50 -2.04 -8.74
CA ALA A 284 -7.09 -3.43 -8.67
C ALA A 284 -6.57 -3.75 -7.27
N VAL A 285 -7.15 -4.78 -6.64
CA VAL A 285 -6.76 -5.24 -5.31
C VAL A 285 -6.42 -6.72 -5.29
N LEU A 286 -5.44 -7.08 -4.46
CA LEU A 286 -5.10 -8.45 -4.14
C LEU A 286 -5.63 -8.80 -2.76
N VAL A 287 -6.33 -9.93 -2.70
CA VAL A 287 -7.04 -10.37 -1.50
C VAL A 287 -6.62 -11.79 -1.14
N ASP A 288 -6.36 -11.99 0.14
CA ASP A 288 -6.27 -13.30 0.77
C ASP A 288 -7.66 -13.68 1.28
N LEU A 289 -8.28 -14.70 0.69
CA LEU A 289 -9.60 -15.18 1.07
C LEU A 289 -9.49 -16.42 1.96
N GLY A 290 -9.72 -16.23 3.24
CA GLY A 290 -9.78 -17.27 4.25
C GLY A 290 -9.72 -16.69 5.68
N PRO A 291 -10.10 -17.50 6.68
CA PRO A 291 -10.10 -17.07 8.07
C PRO A 291 -8.70 -16.74 8.59
N ASP A 292 -8.55 -15.57 9.20
CA ASP A 292 -7.32 -15.22 9.93
C ASP A 292 -7.61 -14.32 11.13
N THR A 293 -6.64 -14.18 12.04
CA THR A 293 -6.65 -13.18 13.10
C THR A 293 -5.55 -12.17 12.81
N ILE A 294 -5.93 -10.98 12.33
CA ILE A 294 -5.00 -9.92 11.91
C ILE A 294 -5.03 -8.74 12.87
N ARG A 295 -4.11 -7.77 12.68
CA ARG A 295 -4.24 -6.46 13.32
C ARG A 295 -5.45 -5.72 12.76
N ASP A 296 -6.28 -5.19 13.64
CA ASP A 296 -7.48 -4.40 13.28
C ASP A 296 -7.06 -2.98 12.84
N TYR A 297 -6.48 -2.89 11.64
CA TYR A 297 -5.97 -1.65 11.06
C TYR A 297 -7.07 -0.65 10.68
N GLY A 298 -8.31 -1.10 10.54
CA GLY A 298 -9.48 -0.25 10.27
C GLY A 298 -10.01 0.48 11.51
N ALA A 299 -9.60 0.07 12.71
CA ALA A 299 -9.99 0.76 13.94
C ALA A 299 -9.23 2.08 14.16
N ALA A 300 -9.76 2.93 15.04
CA ALA A 300 -9.16 4.23 15.37
C ALA A 300 -7.70 4.17 15.88
N GLY A 301 -7.28 3.05 16.47
CA GLY A 301 -5.90 2.82 16.91
C GLY A 301 -5.03 2.11 15.87
N GLU A 302 -5.56 1.85 14.67
CA GLU A 302 -4.85 1.31 13.51
C GLU A 302 -4.05 0.02 13.82
N GLY A 303 -4.67 -0.88 14.58
CA GLY A 303 -4.06 -2.12 15.05
C GLY A 303 -3.48 -2.08 16.46
N ILE A 304 -3.69 -0.99 17.22
CA ILE A 304 -3.21 -0.81 18.60
C ILE A 304 -4.33 -0.48 19.58
N THR A 305 -4.23 -1.07 20.78
CA THR A 305 -4.97 -0.63 21.97
C THR A 305 -3.99 0.04 22.94
N THR A 306 -4.21 1.31 23.26
CA THR A 306 -3.49 2.01 24.33
C THR A 306 -4.06 1.63 25.69
N LEU A 307 -3.17 1.28 26.61
CA LEU A 307 -3.50 0.82 27.97
C LEU A 307 -3.38 1.96 28.99
N VAL A 308 -3.77 1.70 30.24
CA VAL A 308 -3.69 2.70 31.32
C VAL A 308 -2.33 2.66 32.03
N GLU A 309 -1.69 1.50 32.02
CA GLU A 309 -0.37 1.23 32.53
C GLU A 309 0.69 2.05 31.80
N ARG A 310 1.80 2.35 32.47
CA ARG A 310 2.88 3.18 31.95
C ARG A 310 4.24 2.55 32.22
N THR A 311 5.09 2.56 31.20
CA THR A 311 6.52 2.19 31.31
C THR A 311 7.40 3.36 30.95
N CYS A 312 8.49 3.54 31.67
CA CYS A 312 9.42 4.63 31.46
C CYS A 312 10.63 4.19 30.62
N TRP A 313 10.92 4.97 29.58
CA TRP A 313 11.95 4.72 28.57
C TRP A 313 12.90 5.92 28.53
N GLY A 314 13.86 5.93 29.45
CA GLY A 314 14.82 7.03 29.61
C GLY A 314 14.56 7.89 30.85
N ALA A 315 15.30 9.00 30.95
CA ALA A 315 15.18 9.95 32.06
C ALA A 315 14.07 10.97 31.78
N SER A 316 13.34 11.36 32.83
CA SER A 316 12.33 12.44 32.74
C SER A 316 12.92 13.79 33.14
N THR A 317 12.32 14.87 32.65
CA THR A 317 12.52 16.24 33.14
C THR A 317 11.22 16.80 33.71
N THR A 318 11.24 17.99 34.30
CA THR A 318 10.04 18.66 34.81
C THR A 318 9.00 18.94 33.71
N GLY A 319 9.43 19.15 32.47
CA GLY A 319 8.55 19.45 31.34
C GLY A 319 8.30 18.29 30.38
N ASP A 320 9.01 17.17 30.55
CA ASP A 320 8.96 16.03 29.64
C ASP A 320 9.03 14.70 30.40
N SER A 321 7.98 13.89 30.28
CA SER A 321 7.89 12.59 30.94
C SER A 321 8.37 11.51 30.00
N ALA A 322 9.41 10.78 30.40
CA ALA A 322 9.87 9.58 29.68
C ALA A 322 8.96 8.36 29.91
N CYS A 323 7.83 8.52 30.60
CA CYS A 323 6.88 7.43 30.83
C CYS A 323 5.78 7.47 29.78
N PHE A 324 5.57 6.35 29.10
CA PHE A 324 4.62 6.22 28.00
C PHE A 324 3.56 5.20 28.38
N LYS A 325 2.33 5.41 27.91
CA LYS A 325 1.29 4.39 28.08
C LYS A 325 1.72 3.11 27.39
N GLU A 326 1.44 1.98 28.02
CA GLU A 326 1.64 0.68 27.39
C GLU A 326 0.62 0.49 26.26
N THR A 327 0.96 -0.41 25.35
CA THR A 327 0.18 -0.73 24.16
C THR A 327 0.16 -2.22 23.96
N ARG A 328 -0.88 -2.72 23.30
CA ARG A 328 -0.95 -4.10 22.81
C ARG A 328 -1.59 -4.14 21.43
N ALA A 329 -1.38 -5.22 20.69
CA ALA A 329 -2.09 -5.44 19.45
C ALA A 329 -3.61 -5.40 19.65
N LYS A 330 -4.30 -4.61 18.84
CA LYS A 330 -5.74 -4.74 18.62
C LYS A 330 -5.93 -5.68 17.44
N THR A 331 -6.69 -6.75 17.64
CA THR A 331 -6.88 -7.79 16.62
C THR A 331 -8.33 -7.89 16.17
N ALA A 332 -8.54 -8.43 14.98
CA ALA A 332 -9.84 -8.80 14.45
C ALA A 332 -9.76 -10.18 13.80
N ASP A 333 -10.79 -11.00 14.02
CA ASP A 333 -11.00 -12.23 13.23
C ASP A 333 -11.70 -11.84 11.93
N VAL A 334 -11.10 -12.20 10.81
CA VAL A 334 -11.55 -11.81 9.46
C VAL A 334 -11.80 -13.03 8.58
N GLY A 335 -12.65 -12.88 7.57
CA GLY A 335 -12.82 -13.87 6.50
C GLY A 335 -11.94 -13.63 5.27
N PHE A 336 -11.32 -12.45 5.20
CA PHE A 336 -10.39 -12.07 4.14
C PHE A 336 -9.49 -10.92 4.58
N THR A 337 -8.38 -10.73 3.87
CA THR A 337 -7.48 -9.57 4.02
C THR A 337 -7.16 -8.98 2.65
N VAL A 338 -7.49 -7.72 2.42
CA VAL A 338 -6.94 -6.96 1.28
C VAL A 338 -5.54 -6.54 1.66
N PHE A 339 -4.53 -6.98 0.91
CA PHE A 339 -3.12 -6.82 1.31
C PHE A 339 -2.27 -6.01 0.32
N SER A 340 -2.83 -5.66 -0.83
CA SER A 340 -2.20 -4.80 -1.83
C SER A 340 -3.25 -4.23 -2.78
N ARG A 341 -3.05 -2.99 -3.20
CA ARG A 341 -4.05 -2.17 -3.90
C ARG A 341 -3.39 -1.11 -4.78
N GLY A 342 -4.07 -0.73 -5.85
CA GLY A 342 -3.62 0.29 -6.78
C GLY A 342 -4.77 0.84 -7.63
N TRP A 343 -4.64 2.10 -8.03
CA TRP A 343 -5.67 2.87 -8.72
C TRP A 343 -5.10 3.55 -9.97
N ALA A 344 -5.97 3.86 -10.92
CA ALA A 344 -5.65 4.69 -12.08
C ALA A 344 -6.91 5.33 -12.68
N ASP A 345 -6.77 6.51 -13.29
CA ASP A 345 -7.73 6.99 -14.28
C ASP A 345 -7.43 6.29 -15.62
N LEU A 346 -8.42 5.59 -16.19
CA LEU A 346 -8.27 4.95 -17.49
C LEU A 346 -7.99 5.98 -18.59
N GLY A 347 -8.35 7.24 -18.42
CA GLY A 347 -8.00 8.37 -19.29
C GLY A 347 -6.49 8.55 -19.48
N ASN A 348 -5.66 8.06 -18.56
CA ASN A 348 -4.20 8.10 -18.61
C ASN A 348 -3.59 6.88 -19.33
N TRP A 349 -4.40 6.08 -20.04
CA TRP A 349 -3.93 4.88 -20.76
C TRP A 349 -2.79 5.14 -21.77
N ALA A 350 -2.75 6.34 -22.36
CA ALA A 350 -1.79 6.71 -23.40
C ALA A 350 -0.60 7.52 -22.88
N ASP A 351 -0.77 8.20 -21.75
CA ASP A 351 0.24 9.05 -21.13
C ASP A 351 -0.04 9.10 -19.61
N ALA A 352 0.95 8.70 -18.80
CA ALA A 352 0.81 8.70 -17.36
C ALA A 352 0.69 10.12 -16.78
N HIS A 353 1.16 11.13 -17.49
CA HIS A 353 1.21 12.52 -17.03
C HIS A 353 0.01 13.35 -17.45
N GLN A 354 -0.75 12.93 -18.47
CA GLN A 354 -1.84 13.72 -19.03
C GLN A 354 -3.06 12.85 -19.36
N GLY A 355 -4.13 13.07 -18.60
CA GLY A 355 -5.44 12.45 -18.83
C GLY A 355 -6.11 12.99 -20.09
N ARG A 356 -6.97 12.17 -20.71
CA ARG A 356 -7.82 12.57 -21.84
C ARG A 356 -9.17 11.83 -21.79
N PRO A 357 -10.24 12.43 -22.32
CA PRO A 357 -11.53 11.75 -22.42
C PRO A 357 -11.44 10.42 -23.16
N LEU A 358 -12.12 9.41 -22.61
CA LEU A 358 -12.25 8.09 -23.23
C LEU A 358 -13.22 8.14 -24.43
N THR A 359 -13.06 7.22 -25.36
CA THR A 359 -14.01 7.02 -26.45
C THR A 359 -14.91 5.82 -26.11
N PRO A 360 -16.22 6.01 -25.84
CA PRO A 360 -17.13 4.91 -25.57
C PRO A 360 -17.07 3.81 -26.64
N GLY A 361 -17.03 2.54 -26.21
CA GLY A 361 -16.94 1.40 -27.11
C GLY A 361 -15.54 1.11 -27.67
N LYS A 362 -14.52 1.92 -27.35
CA LYS A 362 -13.12 1.67 -27.74
C LYS A 362 -12.32 1.06 -26.58
N ALA A 363 -11.58 -0.01 -26.85
CA ALA A 363 -10.73 -0.63 -25.85
C ALA A 363 -9.49 0.23 -25.55
N HIS A 364 -9.18 0.39 -24.27
CA HIS A 364 -8.02 1.10 -23.73
C HIS A 364 -7.23 0.17 -22.81
N THR A 365 -5.89 0.25 -22.80
CA THR A 365 -5.04 -0.60 -21.95
C THR A 365 -4.20 0.26 -21.04
N ILE A 366 -4.22 -0.03 -19.74
CA ILE A 366 -3.45 0.67 -18.71
C ILE A 366 -2.83 -0.33 -17.75
N THR A 367 -1.71 0.02 -17.12
CA THR A 367 -1.08 -0.76 -16.05
C THR A 367 -1.17 -0.02 -14.73
N LEU A 368 -1.86 -0.62 -13.77
CA LEU A 368 -1.94 -0.15 -12.39
C LEU A 368 -0.72 -0.67 -11.61
N ASP A 369 -0.13 0.22 -10.82
CA ASP A 369 0.93 -0.15 -9.88
C ASP A 369 0.29 -0.39 -8.52
N LEU A 370 0.47 -1.60 -7.99
CA LEU A 370 -0.06 -1.99 -6.69
C LEU A 370 0.99 -1.78 -5.61
N ALA A 371 0.55 -1.32 -4.45
CA ALA A 371 1.42 -1.06 -3.31
C ALA A 371 2.27 -2.28 -2.93
N ALA A 372 3.55 -2.05 -2.62
CA ALA A 372 4.46 -3.11 -2.21
C ALA A 372 3.98 -3.80 -0.92
N THR A 373 4.19 -5.10 -0.84
CA THR A 373 3.69 -5.93 0.27
C THR A 373 4.63 -7.09 0.56
N ASP A 374 4.55 -7.66 1.76
CA ASP A 374 5.15 -8.94 2.12
C ASP A 374 4.12 -9.83 2.85
N HIS A 375 3.21 -10.41 2.04
CA HIS A 375 2.08 -11.19 2.51
C HIS A 375 2.25 -12.67 2.23
N VAL A 376 1.80 -13.53 3.15
CA VAL A 376 1.72 -14.97 2.96
C VAL A 376 0.25 -15.34 2.88
N VAL A 377 -0.20 -15.87 1.74
CA VAL A 377 -1.52 -16.50 1.61
C VAL A 377 -1.41 -17.94 2.13
N PRO A 378 -2.05 -18.31 3.24
CA PRO A 378 -1.91 -19.63 3.86
C PRO A 378 -2.45 -20.77 2.99
N ALA A 379 -1.95 -21.99 3.23
CA ALA A 379 -2.61 -23.19 2.76
C ALA A 379 -4.08 -23.24 3.26
N GLY A 380 -5.00 -23.59 2.37
CA GLY A 380 -6.44 -23.60 2.60
C GLY A 380 -7.14 -22.32 2.12
N HIS A 381 -6.43 -21.20 2.03
CA HIS A 381 -6.96 -19.92 1.55
C HIS A 381 -6.96 -19.85 0.02
N ARG A 382 -7.47 -18.76 -0.54
CA ARG A 382 -7.33 -18.44 -1.98
C ARG A 382 -6.70 -17.06 -2.13
N LEU A 383 -5.77 -16.94 -3.07
CA LEU A 383 -5.40 -15.66 -3.65
C LEU A 383 -6.49 -15.20 -4.62
N ALA A 384 -6.96 -13.96 -4.49
CA ALA A 384 -7.86 -13.31 -5.43
C ALA A 384 -7.27 -12.01 -5.99
N LEU A 385 -7.59 -11.73 -7.25
CA LEU A 385 -7.46 -10.42 -7.87
C LEU A 385 -8.88 -9.90 -8.10
N ILE A 386 -9.16 -8.69 -7.64
CA ILE A 386 -10.43 -8.01 -7.92
C ILE A 386 -10.12 -6.75 -8.73
N ILE A 387 -10.88 -6.54 -9.80
CA ILE A 387 -10.87 -5.31 -10.60
C ILE A 387 -12.23 -4.64 -10.40
N GLY A 388 -12.20 -3.37 -9.98
CA GLY A 388 -13.38 -2.56 -9.71
C GLY A 388 -13.21 -1.14 -10.25
N GLY A 389 -14.21 -0.29 -9.99
CA GLY A 389 -14.23 1.12 -10.38
C GLY A 389 -13.70 2.00 -9.25
N THR A 390 -14.55 2.89 -8.75
CA THR A 390 -14.33 3.73 -7.58
C THR A 390 -14.19 2.89 -6.33
N ASP A 391 -13.10 3.06 -5.59
CA ASP A 391 -12.88 2.45 -4.28
C ASP A 391 -13.31 3.47 -3.22
N GLN A 392 -14.52 3.28 -2.67
CA GLN A 392 -15.09 4.23 -1.73
C GLN A 392 -14.12 4.48 -0.56
N TYR A 393 -14.01 5.75 -0.17
CA TYR A 393 -13.06 6.28 0.81
C TYR A 393 -11.61 6.43 0.35
N LEU A 394 -11.18 5.83 -0.77
CA LEU A 394 -9.79 5.91 -1.23
C LEU A 394 -9.62 6.81 -2.44
N ILE A 395 -10.47 6.68 -3.46
CA ILE A 395 -10.44 7.53 -4.66
C ILE A 395 -11.76 8.23 -4.91
N ASP A 396 -11.70 9.44 -5.48
CA ASP A 396 -12.92 10.15 -5.88
C ASP A 396 -13.51 9.49 -7.13
N PRO A 397 -14.85 9.48 -7.30
CA PRO A 397 -15.47 8.89 -8.48
C PRO A 397 -15.17 9.67 -9.76
N PRO A 398 -15.17 9.00 -10.93
CA PRO A 398 -15.09 9.70 -12.21
C PRO A 398 -16.34 10.56 -12.45
N ALA A 399 -16.26 11.50 -13.40
CA ALA A 399 -17.37 12.41 -13.72
C ALA A 399 -18.63 11.73 -14.30
N THR A 400 -18.53 10.45 -14.64
CA THR A 400 -19.63 9.62 -15.19
C THR A 400 -19.65 8.28 -14.49
N ARG A 401 -20.72 7.49 -14.65
CA ARG A 401 -20.80 6.11 -14.13
C ARG A 401 -20.54 5.08 -15.24
N PRO A 402 -19.30 4.63 -15.48
CA PRO A 402 -18.97 3.71 -16.56
C PRO A 402 -19.41 2.27 -16.25
N THR A 403 -19.81 1.55 -17.31
CA THR A 403 -19.69 0.09 -17.37
C THR A 403 -18.43 -0.24 -18.16
N LEU A 404 -17.59 -1.10 -17.60
CA LEU A 404 -16.32 -1.52 -18.20
C LEU A 404 -16.41 -2.99 -18.61
N THR A 405 -16.10 -3.26 -19.89
CA THR A 405 -15.91 -4.63 -20.37
C THR A 405 -14.43 -4.93 -20.48
N LEU A 406 -13.96 -5.87 -19.68
CA LEU A 406 -12.57 -6.32 -19.62
C LEU A 406 -12.30 -7.36 -20.70
N ASP A 407 -11.18 -7.21 -21.41
CA ASP A 407 -10.63 -8.25 -22.28
C ASP A 407 -9.67 -9.12 -21.46
N LEU A 408 -10.11 -10.34 -21.12
CA LEU A 408 -9.35 -11.24 -20.24
C LEU A 408 -8.10 -11.80 -20.92
N THR A 409 -8.03 -11.77 -22.26
CA THR A 409 -6.84 -12.23 -23.00
C THR A 409 -5.69 -11.22 -22.93
N ARG A 410 -6.01 -9.94 -22.71
CA ARG A 410 -5.05 -8.84 -22.59
C ARG A 410 -4.93 -8.27 -21.17
N THR A 411 -5.65 -8.84 -20.21
CA THR A 411 -5.55 -8.51 -18.79
C THR A 411 -4.60 -9.48 -18.09
N SER A 412 -3.72 -8.99 -17.21
CA SER A 412 -2.79 -9.83 -16.45
C SER A 412 -2.27 -9.15 -15.18
N ALA A 413 -1.97 -9.94 -14.16
CA ALA A 413 -1.31 -9.51 -12.94
C ALA A 413 0.13 -10.06 -12.89
N ARG A 414 1.12 -9.19 -12.72
CA ARG A 414 2.52 -9.54 -12.51
C ARG A 414 2.82 -9.44 -11.02
N LEU A 415 2.96 -10.59 -10.36
CA LEU A 415 3.10 -10.69 -8.91
C LEU A 415 4.50 -11.16 -8.52
N PRO A 416 5.14 -10.58 -7.49
CA PRO A 416 6.46 -10.98 -7.04
C PRO A 416 6.35 -12.17 -6.07
N LEU A 417 6.31 -13.39 -6.61
CA LEU A 417 6.13 -14.61 -5.82
C LEU A 417 7.47 -15.18 -5.38
N VAL A 418 7.61 -15.50 -4.09
CA VAL A 418 8.78 -16.23 -3.57
C VAL A 418 8.75 -17.65 -4.15
N GLY A 419 9.76 -17.98 -4.96
CA GLY A 419 9.85 -19.23 -5.72
C GLY A 419 9.13 -19.21 -7.08
N GLY A 420 8.60 -18.07 -7.51
CA GLY A 420 8.06 -17.82 -8.85
C GLY A 420 6.87 -18.70 -9.25
N ALA A 421 6.66 -18.83 -10.56
CA ALA A 421 5.59 -19.67 -11.13
C ALA A 421 5.59 -21.12 -10.62
N PRO A 422 6.75 -21.78 -10.39
CA PRO A 422 6.77 -23.11 -9.77
C PRO A 422 6.16 -23.15 -8.37
N ALA A 423 6.34 -22.09 -7.55
CA ALA A 423 5.70 -22.02 -6.23
C ALA A 423 4.18 -21.91 -6.36
N PHE A 424 3.69 -21.05 -7.26
CA PHE A 424 2.26 -20.94 -7.55
C PHE A 424 1.65 -22.25 -8.04
N LEU A 425 2.31 -22.95 -8.97
CA LEU A 425 1.87 -24.26 -9.45
C LEU A 425 1.75 -25.28 -8.32
N ARG A 426 2.78 -25.39 -7.48
CA ARG A 426 2.76 -26.30 -6.34
C ARG A 426 1.62 -25.96 -5.37
N ALA A 427 1.46 -24.67 -5.05
CA ALA A 427 0.43 -24.20 -4.13
C ALA A 427 -0.99 -24.41 -4.68
N THR A 428 -1.20 -24.40 -6.00
CA THR A 428 -2.54 -24.57 -6.61
C THR A 428 -2.83 -26.00 -7.10
N SER A 429 -1.84 -26.90 -6.98
CA SER A 429 -1.96 -28.31 -7.34
C SER A 429 -2.40 -29.19 -6.18
N GLY A 430 -3.11 -30.28 -6.47
CA GLY A 430 -3.57 -31.26 -5.49
C GLY A 430 -4.96 -30.99 -4.91
N THR A 431 -5.30 -31.76 -3.88
CA THR A 431 -6.55 -31.67 -3.13
C THR A 431 -6.28 -31.01 -1.77
N VAL A 432 -7.07 -30.00 -1.43
CA VAL A 432 -7.02 -29.39 -0.10
C VAL A 432 -7.72 -30.32 0.88
N HIS A 433 -7.03 -30.74 1.93
CA HIS A 433 -7.69 -31.38 3.07
C HIS A 433 -8.49 -30.32 3.80
N ARG A 434 -9.81 -30.46 3.77
CA ARG A 434 -10.75 -29.50 4.37
C ARG A 434 -10.46 -29.44 5.88
N ALA A 435 -9.85 -28.35 6.33
CA ALA A 435 -9.83 -28.04 7.75
C ALA A 435 -11.28 -27.91 8.25
N ALA A 436 -11.53 -28.27 9.51
CA ALA A 436 -12.85 -28.13 10.11
C ALA A 436 -13.37 -26.70 9.90
N PRO A 437 -14.64 -26.49 9.52
CA PRO A 437 -15.17 -25.16 9.30
C PRO A 437 -15.05 -24.36 10.60
N ARG A 438 -14.15 -23.39 10.65
CA ARG A 438 -14.32 -22.26 11.58
C ARG A 438 -15.58 -21.53 11.10
N THR A 439 -16.49 -21.21 12.01
CA THR A 439 -17.54 -20.22 11.72
C THR A 439 -16.83 -18.89 11.52
N VAL A 440 -16.61 -18.51 10.26
CA VAL A 440 -15.87 -17.31 9.90
C VAL A 440 -16.87 -16.18 9.65
N PRO A 441 -16.66 -14.97 10.19
CA PRO A 441 -17.37 -13.80 9.72
C PRO A 441 -17.10 -13.62 8.23
N PRO A 442 -18.10 -13.34 7.38
CA PRO A 442 -17.85 -12.98 5.97
C PRO A 442 -17.23 -11.57 5.83
N ALA A 443 -16.71 -11.01 6.91
CA ALA A 443 -16.28 -9.62 7.00
C ALA A 443 -14.76 -9.52 7.14
N GLY A 444 -14.20 -8.49 6.50
CA GLY A 444 -12.85 -8.00 6.78
C GLY A 444 -12.83 -7.12 8.02
N VAL A 445 -11.81 -6.28 8.14
CA VAL A 445 -11.86 -5.16 9.09
C VAL A 445 -12.97 -4.17 8.70
N THR A 446 -13.34 -3.27 9.60
CA THR A 446 -14.19 -2.13 9.22
C THR A 446 -13.40 -1.21 8.29
N ALA A 447 -14.04 -0.67 7.25
CA ALA A 447 -13.43 0.36 6.41
C ALA A 447 -12.89 1.50 7.28
N PRO A 448 -11.66 2.01 7.02
CA PRO A 448 -11.18 3.19 7.71
C PRO A 448 -12.18 4.32 7.46
N ARG A 449 -12.61 4.99 8.52
CA ARG A 449 -13.42 6.21 8.34
C ARG A 449 -12.58 7.22 7.57
N PRO A 450 -13.17 8.01 6.65
CA PRO A 450 -12.49 9.14 6.04
C PRO A 450 -12.17 10.16 7.14
N ALA A 451 -11.00 10.00 7.76
CA ALA A 451 -10.39 11.01 8.58
C ALA A 451 -9.65 11.93 7.60
N GLN A 452 -9.81 13.25 7.76
CA GLN A 452 -8.91 14.17 7.07
C GLN A 452 -7.48 13.76 7.42
N PRO A 453 -6.61 13.53 6.42
CA PRO A 453 -5.35 12.83 6.63
C PRO A 453 -4.35 13.73 7.37
N ILE A 454 -4.54 13.86 8.68
CA ILE A 454 -3.54 14.30 9.65
C ILE A 454 -3.58 13.39 10.88
N PRO A 455 -2.51 12.64 11.12
CA PRO A 455 -2.20 12.05 12.41
C PRO A 455 -1.62 13.12 13.34
N GLY A 456 -2.29 13.44 14.46
CA GLY A 456 -1.71 14.27 15.52
C GLY A 456 -2.68 15.01 16.46
N GLY A 457 -3.96 15.15 16.08
CA GLY A 457 -4.96 15.71 16.99
C GLY A 457 -5.52 14.62 17.91
N SER A 458 -5.13 14.59 19.19
CA SER A 458 -5.88 13.81 20.16
C SER A 458 -7.33 14.28 20.13
N THR A 459 -8.28 13.38 19.92
CA THR A 459 -9.68 13.63 20.27
C THR A 459 -9.74 13.82 21.78
N ARG A 460 -9.75 15.08 22.24
CA ARG A 460 -10.43 15.40 23.49
C ARG A 460 -11.91 15.45 23.22
#